data_AF-A0A9E2QF58-F1
#
_entry.id   AF-A0A9E2QF58-F1
#
_cell.length_a   1.000
_cell.length_b   1.000
_cell.length_c   1.000
_cell.angle_alpha   90.00
_cell.angle_beta   90.00
_cell.angle_gamma   90.00
#
_symmetry.space_group_name_H-M   'P 1'
#
loop_
_entity.id
_entity.type
_entity.pdbx_description
1 polymer ?
#
loop_
_entity_poly.entity_id
_entity_poly.type
_entity_poly.pdbx_seq_one_letter_code
_entity_poly.pdbx_strand_id
1 'polypeptide(L)' 'MSYKLISTLILIGVVVIFVIQNVTVVEIKFLLWSFEMSRSLLYFILITIGIVSGWFLNSYYRHKK' A
#
# COMPACT_ATOMS: atom_id res chain seq x y z
N MET A 1 22.22 12.41 25.01
CA MET A 1 22.27 12.05 23.57
C MET A 1 22.04 10.56 23.43
N SER A 2 20.78 10.10 23.50
CA SER A 2 20.48 8.66 23.45
C SER A 2 19.10 8.37 22.87
N TYR A 3 18.05 9.08 23.30
CA TYR A 3 16.67 8.80 22.87
C TYR A 3 16.42 9.01 21.37
N LYS A 4 16.99 10.07 20.77
CA LYS A 4 16.89 10.29 19.33
C LYS A 4 17.56 9.16 18.54
N LEU A 5 18.72 8.70 18.99
CA LEU A 5 19.51 7.65 18.33
C LEU A 5 18.84 6.27 18.46
N ILE A 6 18.29 5.98 19.64
CA ILE A 6 17.48 4.78 19.90
C ILE A 6 16.21 4.79 19.04
N SER A 7 15.52 5.94 18.96
CA SER A 7 14.33 6.10 18.12
C SER A 7 14.66 5.88 16.64
N THR A 8 15.77 6.42 16.14
CA THR A 8 16.23 6.20 14.77
C THR A 8 16.55 4.72 14.51
N LEU A 9 17.22 4.04 15.43
CA LEU A 9 17.51 2.60 15.33
C LEU A 9 16.23 1.75 15.29
N ILE A 10 15.25 2.07 16.13
CA ILE A 10 13.93 1.42 16.12
C ILE A 10 13.25 1.65 14.78
N LEU A 11 13.24 2.88 14.28
CA LEU A 11 12.65 3.23 12.98
C LEU A 11 13.30 2.44 11.83
N ILE A 12 14.64 2.37 11.81
CA ILE A 12 15.37 1.57 10.82
C ILE A 12 14.98 0.09 10.92
N GLY A 13 14.93 -0.46 12.14
CA GLY A 13 14.52 -1.85 12.37
C GLY A 13 13.11 -2.13 11.86
N VAL A 14 12.15 -1.24 12.13
CA VAL A 14 10.77 -1.35 11.65
C VAL A 14 10.72 -1.32 10.12
N VAL A 15 11.48 -0.43 9.47
CA VAL A 15 11.56 -0.35 8.01
C VAL A 15 12.15 -1.64 7.42
N VAL A 16 13.21 -2.18 8.00
CA VAL A 16 13.82 -3.44 7.53
C VAL A 16 12.86 -4.62 7.66
N ILE A 17 12.20 -4.74 8.82
CA ILE A 17 11.18 -5.77 9.05
C ILE A 17 10.03 -5.62 8.06
N PHE A 18 9.55 -4.39 7.83
CA PHE A 18 8.51 -4.11 6.84
C PHE A 18 8.94 -4.56 5.44
N VAL A 19 10.16 -4.22 5.00
CA VAL A 19 10.67 -4.64 3.68
C VAL A 19 10.77 -6.16 3.58
N ILE A 20 11.34 -6.84 4.58
CA ILE A 20 11.52 -8.31 4.57
C ILE A 20 10.17 -9.03 4.58
N GLN A 21 9.22 -8.59 5.42
CA GLN A 21 7.88 -9.19 5.47
C GLN A 21 7.09 -8.95 4.18
N ASN A 22 7.33 -7.83 3.50
CA ASN A 22 6.64 -7.46 2.27
C ASN A 22 7.44 -7.77 1.00
N VAL A 23 8.57 -8.47 1.13
CA VAL A 23 9.40 -8.94 0.00
C VAL A 23 8.73 -10.08 -0.76
N THR A 24 7.70 -10.71 -0.19
CA THR A 24 6.98 -11.78 -0.86
C THR A 24 6.26 -11.24 -2.09
N VAL A 25 6.86 -11.52 -3.24
CA VAL A 25 6.27 -11.30 -4.57
C VAL A 25 5.12 -12.29 -4.72
N VAL A 26 3.97 -11.78 -5.14
CA VAL A 26 2.80 -12.61 -5.48
C VAL A 26 2.55 -12.48 -6.97
N GLU A 27 2.40 -13.63 -7.60
CA GLU A 27 1.89 -13.74 -8.96
C GLU A 27 0.38 -13.51 -8.93
N ILE A 28 -0.07 -12.49 -9.65
CA ILE A 28 -1.48 -12.17 -9.83
C ILE A 28 -1.84 -12.56 -11.26
N LYS A 29 -2.82 -13.46 -11.38
CA LYS A 29 -3.44 -13.83 -12.66
C LYS A 29 -4.76 -13.08 -12.78
N PHE A 30 -4.81 -12.09 -13.66
CA PHE A 30 -6.00 -11.32 -13.96
C PHE A 30 -6.46 -11.57 -15.39
N LEU A 31 -7.57 -12.29 -15.55
CA LEU A 31 -8.11 -12.71 -16.85
C LEU A 31 -7.04 -13.41 -17.71
N LEU A 32 -6.49 -12.71 -18.71
CA LEU A 32 -5.48 -13.23 -19.64
C LEU A 32 -4.05 -12.78 -19.28
N TRP A 33 -3.88 -12.01 -18.21
CA TRP A 33 -2.63 -11.34 -17.86
C TRP A 33 -2.08 -11.92 -16.56
N SER A 34 -0.77 -12.16 -16.53
CA SER A 34 -0.04 -12.54 -15.32
C SER A 34 1.00 -11.46 -15.00
N PHE A 35 1.02 -10.99 -13.76
CA PHE A 35 2.00 -10.02 -13.30
C PHE A 35 2.46 -10.33 -11.89
N GLU A 36 3.74 -10.05 -11.63
CA GLU A 36 4.37 -10.27 -10.35
C GLU A 36 4.59 -8.92 -9.66
N MET A 37 4.12 -8.80 -8.43
CA MET A 37 4.33 -7.60 -7.62
C MET A 37 4.40 -7.94 -6.14
N SER A 38 4.94 -7.04 -5.33
CA SER A 38 4.91 -7.20 -3.87
C SER A 38 3.47 -7.11 -3.36
N ARG A 39 3.15 -7.93 -2.34
CA ARG A 39 1.82 -7.90 -1.67
C ARG A 39 1.47 -6.51 -1.12
N SER A 40 2.46 -5.80 -0.59
CA SER A 40 2.28 -4.44 -0.08
C SER A 40 1.81 -3.48 -1.16
N LEU A 41 2.43 -3.53 -2.35
CA LEU A 41 2.06 -2.68 -3.47
C LEU A 41 0.65 -3.05 -3.99
N LEU A 42 0.30 -4.34 -4.00
CA LEU A 42 -1.04 -4.82 -4.36
C LEU A 42 -2.09 -4.17 -3.45
N TYR A 43 -1.93 -4.33 -2.13
CA TYR A 43 -2.88 -3.77 -1.16
C TYR A 43 -2.96 -2.25 -1.23
N PHE A 44 -1.82 -1.57 -1.41
CA PHE A 44 -1.77 -0.12 -1.56
C PHE A 44 -2.60 0.33 -2.76
N ILE A 45 -2.37 -0.26 -3.94
CA ILE A 45 -3.10 0.08 -5.17
C ILE A 45 -4.60 -0.17 -5.02
N LEU A 46 -5.02 -1.31 -4.46
CA LEU A 46 -6.44 -1.62 -4.26
C LEU A 46 -7.14 -0.59 -3.37
N ILE A 47 -6.50 -0.21 -2.25
CA ILE A 47 -7.04 0.81 -1.33
C ILE A 47 -7.13 2.16 -2.03
N THR A 48 -6.08 2.58 -2.75
CA THR A 48 -6.07 3.85 -3.48
C THR A 48 -7.20 3.89 -4.52
N ILE A 49 -7.38 2.82 -5.30
CA ILE A 49 -8.46 2.73 -6.29
C ILE A 49 -9.82 2.83 -5.59
N GLY A 50 -10.01 2.16 -4.46
CA GLY A 50 -11.24 2.23 -3.67
C GLY A 50 -11.55 3.65 -3.18
N ILE A 51 -10.56 4.33 -2.59
CA ILE A 51 -10.71 5.71 -2.10
C ILE A 51 -11.03 6.67 -3.24
N VAL A 52 -10.27 6.60 -4.33
CA VAL A 52 -10.45 7.44 -5.51
C VAL A 52 -11.84 7.22 -6.10
N SER A 53 -12.25 5.96 -6.31
CA SER A 53 -13.57 5.63 -6.84
C SER A 53 -14.70 6.11 -5.94
N GLY A 54 -14.57 5.92 -4.61
CA GLY A 54 -15.53 6.42 -3.63
C GLY A 54 -15.65 7.94 -3.64
N TRP A 55 -14.53 8.65 -3.77
CA TRP A 55 -14.53 10.11 -3.86
C TRP A 55 -15.19 10.60 -5.15
N PHE A 56 -14.85 9.99 -6.30
CA PHE A 56 -15.49 10.32 -7.58
C PHE A 56 -17.00 10.07 -7.56
N LEU A 57 -17.43 8.91 -7.05
CA LEU A 57 -18.86 8.58 -6.92
C LEU A 57 -19.58 9.58 -6.01
N ASN A 58 -19.02 9.87 -4.83
CA ASN A 58 -19.61 10.84 -3.90
C ASN A 58 -19.68 12.24 -4.53
N SER A 59 -18.64 12.67 -5.24
CA SER A 59 -18.63 13.95 -5.97
C SER A 59 -19.73 14.01 -7.03
N TYR A 60 -19.89 12.94 -7.81
CA TYR A 60 -20.94 12.83 -8.83
C TYR A 60 -22.35 12.90 -8.21
N TYR A 61 -22.62 12.12 -7.16
CA TYR A 61 -23.92 12.14 -6.49
C TYR A 61 -24.22 13.49 -5.82
N ARG A 62 -23.20 14.19 -5.33
CA ARG A 62 -23.36 15.51 -4.70
C ARG A 62 -23.59 16.64 -5.70
N HIS A 63 -23.13 16.52 -6.94
CA HIS A 63 -23.43 17.46 -8.03
C HIS A 63 -24.82 17.23 -8.65
N LYS A 64 -25.37 16.03 -8.51
CA LYS A 64 -26.67 15.66 -9.10
C LYS A 64 -27.87 15.96 -8.18
N LYS A 65 -27.60 16.43 -6.95
CA LYS A 65 -28.59 16.78 -5.94
C LYS A 65 -28.69 18.30 -5.83
#